data_AF-A0A1J3JZ01-F1
#
_entry.id   AF-A0A1J3JZ01-F1
#
_cell.length_a   1.000
_cell.length_b   1.000
_cell.length_c   1.000
_cell.angle_alpha   90.00
_cell.angle_beta   90.00
_cell.angle_gamma   90.00
#
_symmetry.space_group_name_H-M   'P 1'
#
loop_
_entity.id
_entity.type
_entity.pdbx_description
1 polymer ?
#
loop_
_entity_poly.entity_id
_entity_poly.type
_entity_poly.pdbx_seq_one_letter_code
_entity_poly.pdbx_strand_id
1 'polypeptide(L)'
;VSRWSPMECAARGFGTRCVGPPTRRCGQCGAVAYCSVSHQSSHWSYHKEECERLEEQMRRVGLLNDFPFTFAEESTVQISRKQESRCSFLSKRELHNLGMWMYECKCGASARFSGYDSFGNESWHLPSSSCPCRGPLSPVTNQLCSWTDYYEWRKIPLDSPVALLLHWPLTIYHAIHTIGIGNLTPQISNELRIHYLVLRF
;
A
#
# COMPACT_ATOMS: atom_id res chain seq x y z
N VAL A 1 -18.91 4.21 -15.38
CA VAL A 1 -17.95 3.19 -15.88
C VAL A 1 -16.57 3.54 -15.36
N SER A 2 -16.12 2.84 -14.32
CA SER A 2 -14.93 3.14 -13.51
C SER A 2 -13.63 2.92 -14.29
N ARG A 3 -12.93 4.02 -14.61
CA ARG A 3 -11.60 4.02 -15.22
C ARG A 3 -10.54 3.87 -14.12
N TRP A 4 -10.18 2.63 -13.82
CA TRP A 4 -8.97 2.29 -13.06
C TRP A 4 -7.72 2.70 -13.87
N SER A 5 -6.59 3.02 -13.21
CA SER A 5 -5.28 3.19 -13.86
C SER A 5 -5.03 2.06 -14.87
N PRO A 6 -4.44 2.30 -16.06
CA PRO A 6 -4.39 1.29 -17.10
C PRO A 6 -3.56 0.11 -16.60
N MET A 7 -4.26 -0.97 -16.24
CA MET A 7 -3.64 -2.27 -16.00
C MET A 7 -2.76 -2.61 -17.19
N GLU A 8 -1.65 -3.29 -16.93
CA GLU A 8 -0.84 -3.86 -18.00
C GLU A 8 -1.41 -5.22 -18.44
N CYS A 9 -1.14 -5.61 -19.68
CA CYS A 9 -1.53 -6.94 -20.13
C CYS A 9 -0.78 -7.98 -19.29
N ALA A 10 -1.49 -8.88 -18.63
CA ALA A 10 -0.87 -9.90 -17.77
C ALA A 10 0.04 -10.86 -18.56
N ALA A 11 -0.21 -11.01 -19.87
CA ALA A 11 0.63 -11.79 -20.77
C ALA A 11 1.70 -10.94 -21.49
N ARG A 12 2.02 -9.74 -21.01
CA ARG A 12 3.04 -8.90 -21.64
C ARG A 12 4.38 -9.65 -21.64
N GLY A 13 4.96 -9.80 -22.84
CA GLY A 13 6.19 -10.57 -23.04
C GLY A 13 5.98 -12.04 -23.41
N PHE A 14 4.74 -12.54 -23.41
CA PHE A 14 4.43 -13.90 -23.84
C PHE A 14 4.23 -14.00 -25.35
N GLY A 15 5.25 -14.50 -26.05
CA GLY A 15 5.20 -14.91 -27.45
C GLY A 15 5.04 -13.76 -28.46
N THR A 16 3.88 -13.10 -28.46
CA THR A 16 3.52 -12.05 -29.40
C THR A 16 3.38 -10.68 -28.72
N ARG A 17 3.52 -9.61 -29.51
CA ARG A 17 3.38 -8.23 -29.02
C ARG A 17 1.94 -7.94 -28.58
N CYS A 18 1.78 -7.11 -27.55
CA CYS A 18 0.48 -6.58 -27.17
C CYS A 18 -0.17 -5.83 -28.35
N VAL A 19 -1.46 -6.04 -28.54
CA VAL A 19 -2.26 -5.44 -29.62
C VAL A 19 -3.01 -4.17 -29.20
N GLY A 20 -2.87 -3.75 -27.94
CA GLY A 20 -3.52 -2.56 -27.41
C GLY A 20 -3.64 -2.60 -25.89
N PRO A 21 -4.43 -1.68 -25.29
CA PRO A 21 -4.73 -1.69 -23.87
C PRO A 21 -5.45 -2.98 -23.45
N PRO A 22 -5.19 -3.51 -22.24
CA PRO A 22 -5.85 -4.71 -21.77
C PRO A 22 -7.26 -4.39 -21.26
N THR A 23 -8.26 -4.58 -22.12
CA THR A 23 -9.66 -4.32 -21.82
C THR A 23 -10.41 -5.57 -21.38
N ARG A 24 -9.82 -6.77 -21.54
CA ARG A 24 -10.46 -8.06 -21.24
C ARG A 24 -9.97 -8.59 -19.90
N ARG A 25 -10.80 -8.53 -18.87
CA ARG A 25 -10.47 -9.14 -17.56
C ARG A 25 -10.70 -10.65 -17.60
N CYS A 26 -9.98 -11.38 -16.75
CA CYS A 26 -10.33 -12.76 -16.45
C CYS A 26 -11.77 -12.82 -15.91
N GLY A 27 -12.60 -13.68 -16.49
CA GLY A 27 -14.03 -13.76 -16.12
C GLY A 27 -14.28 -14.32 -14.73
N GLN A 28 -13.32 -15.08 -14.17
CA GLN A 28 -13.40 -15.63 -12.83
C GLN A 28 -12.86 -14.63 -11.80
N CYS A 29 -11.54 -14.42 -11.77
CA CYS A 29 -10.96 -13.60 -10.71
C CYS A 29 -11.18 -12.10 -10.87
N GLY A 30 -11.42 -11.61 -12.09
CA GLY A 30 -11.50 -10.17 -12.39
C GLY A 30 -10.21 -9.36 -12.15
N ALA A 31 -9.17 -9.94 -11.56
CA ALA A 31 -7.96 -9.23 -11.11
C ALA A 31 -6.96 -8.92 -12.24
N VAL A 32 -6.80 -9.84 -13.20
CA VAL A 32 -5.87 -9.69 -14.33
C VAL A 32 -6.60 -9.31 -15.62
N ALA A 33 -5.93 -8.57 -16.49
CA ALA A 33 -6.48 -8.11 -17.76
C ALA A 33 -5.55 -8.42 -18.95
N TYR A 34 -6.13 -8.61 -20.12
CA TYR A 34 -5.47 -9.01 -21.36
C TYR A 34 -5.88 -8.11 -22.52
N CYS A 35 -4.95 -7.86 -23.45
CA CYS A 35 -5.25 -7.12 -24.67
C CYS A 35 -5.91 -7.98 -25.75
N SER A 36 -5.87 -9.32 -25.63
CA SER A 36 -6.47 -10.24 -26.61
C SER A 36 -6.83 -11.59 -25.97
N VAL A 37 -7.66 -12.37 -26.67
CA VAL A 37 -7.97 -13.77 -26.30
C VAL A 37 -6.69 -14.63 -26.35
N SER A 38 -5.86 -14.43 -27.37
CA SER A 38 -4.60 -15.15 -27.53
C SER A 38 -3.70 -15.00 -26.30
N HIS A 39 -3.54 -13.77 -25.80
CA HIS A 39 -2.77 -13.49 -24.58
C HIS A 39 -3.40 -14.08 -23.32
N GLN A 40 -4.73 -14.08 -23.22
CA GLN A 40 -5.43 -14.74 -22.12
C GLN A 40 -5.17 -16.26 -22.12
N SER A 41 -5.29 -16.90 -23.28
CA SER A 41 -5.05 -18.35 -23.43
C SER A 41 -3.59 -18.72 -23.18
N SER A 42 -2.63 -17.93 -23.69
CA SER A 42 -1.21 -18.22 -23.52
C SER A 42 -0.72 -18.08 -22.08
N HIS A 43 -1.31 -17.15 -21.31
CA HIS A 43 -0.96 -16.93 -19.91
C HIS A 43 -1.66 -17.91 -18.95
N TRP A 44 -2.64 -18.68 -19.42
CA TRP A 44 -3.48 -19.53 -18.56
C TRP A 44 -2.68 -20.54 -17.73
N SER A 45 -1.61 -21.12 -18.29
CA SER A 45 -0.77 -22.09 -17.57
C SER A 45 -0.15 -21.52 -16.29
N TYR A 46 0.13 -20.21 -16.25
CA TYR A 46 0.67 -19.50 -15.08
C TYR A 46 -0.45 -18.93 -14.22
N HIS A 47 -1.49 -18.37 -14.86
CA HIS A 47 -2.58 -17.71 -14.14
C HIS A 47 -3.46 -18.68 -13.36
N LYS A 48 -3.68 -19.91 -13.86
CA LYS A 48 -4.65 -20.86 -13.29
C LYS A 48 -4.42 -21.15 -11.80
N GLU A 49 -3.15 -21.23 -11.38
CA GLU A 49 -2.76 -21.55 -10.00
C GLU A 49 -3.05 -20.38 -9.05
N GLU A 50 -3.06 -19.15 -9.58
CA GLU A 50 -3.32 -17.93 -8.82
C GLU A 50 -4.78 -17.44 -8.94
N CYS A 51 -5.57 -18.01 -9.86
CA CYS A 51 -6.87 -17.47 -10.24
C CYS A 51 -7.86 -17.46 -9.07
N GLU A 52 -8.00 -18.58 -8.37
CA GLU A 52 -8.89 -18.71 -7.21
C GLU A 52 -8.47 -17.79 -6.05
N ARG A 53 -7.17 -17.73 -5.75
CA ARG A 53 -6.62 -16.83 -4.73
C ARG A 53 -6.93 -15.36 -5.05
N LEU A 54 -6.78 -14.97 -6.32
CA LEU A 54 -7.09 -13.61 -6.79
C LEU A 54 -8.59 -13.32 -6.77
N GLU A 55 -9.44 -14.31 -7.06
CA GLU A 55 -10.90 -14.17 -6.98
C GLU A 55 -11.33 -13.83 -5.55
N GLU A 56 -10.81 -14.55 -4.56
CA GLU A 56 -11.13 -14.28 -3.16
C GLU A 56 -10.63 -12.89 -2.71
N GLN A 57 -9.46 -12.47 -3.18
CA GLN A 57 -8.96 -11.11 -2.93
C GLN A 57 -9.86 -10.05 -3.55
N MET A 58 -10.34 -10.28 -4.78
CA MET A 58 -11.24 -9.35 -5.46
C MET A 58 -12.63 -9.31 -4.80
N ARG A 59 -13.12 -10.41 -4.22
CA ARG A 59 -14.35 -10.43 -3.40
C ARG A 59 -14.26 -9.50 -2.18
N ARG A 60 -13.05 -9.33 -1.63
CA ARG A 60 -12.78 -8.52 -0.42
C ARG A 60 -12.27 -7.11 -0.71
N VAL A 61 -12.16 -6.70 -1.99
CA VAL A 61 -11.58 -5.40 -2.36
C VAL A 61 -12.32 -4.20 -1.74
N GLY A 62 -13.63 -4.33 -1.48
CA GLY A 62 -14.40 -3.31 -0.79
C GLY A 62 -13.91 -3.06 0.64
N LEU A 63 -13.60 -4.13 1.38
CA LEU A 63 -13.06 -4.06 2.74
C LEU A 63 -11.66 -3.44 2.77
N LEU A 64 -10.85 -3.66 1.72
CA LEU A 64 -9.50 -3.10 1.62
C LEU A 64 -9.46 -1.58 1.44
N ASN A 65 -10.61 -0.94 1.14
CA ASN A 65 -10.71 0.51 1.01
C ASN A 65 -11.43 1.16 2.19
N ASP A 66 -11.87 0.38 3.19
CA ASP A 66 -12.57 0.88 4.37
C ASP A 66 -11.57 1.23 5.48
N PHE A 67 -10.95 2.40 5.34
CA PHE A 67 -10.02 2.92 6.33
C PHE A 67 -10.72 3.91 7.27
N PRO A 68 -10.37 3.94 8.57
CA PRO A 68 -11.01 4.83 9.55
C PRO A 68 -10.58 6.30 9.43
N PHE A 69 -9.87 6.68 8.36
CA PHE A 69 -9.28 8.01 8.20
C PHE A 69 -10.24 8.95 7.51
N THR A 70 -10.31 10.20 7.97
CA THR A 70 -11.13 11.24 7.33
C THR A 70 -10.67 11.55 5.90
N PHE A 71 -9.41 11.26 5.59
CA PHE A 71 -8.81 11.44 4.29
C PHE A 71 -8.74 10.16 3.44
N ALA A 72 -9.34 9.06 3.89
CA ALA A 72 -9.23 7.74 3.25
C ALA A 72 -9.60 7.79 1.76
N GLU A 73 -10.72 8.43 1.42
CA GLU A 73 -11.17 8.55 0.02
C GLU A 73 -10.18 9.36 -0.83
N GLU A 74 -9.67 10.48 -0.30
CA GLU A 74 -8.69 11.34 -0.95
C GLU A 74 -7.38 10.58 -1.21
N SER A 75 -6.89 9.81 -0.23
CA SER A 75 -5.60 9.12 -0.30
C SER A 75 -5.64 7.74 -0.94
N THR A 76 -6.82 7.21 -1.30
CA THR A 76 -6.95 5.88 -1.92
C THR A 76 -7.73 5.95 -3.22
N VAL A 77 -9.05 6.08 -3.17
CA VAL A 77 -9.96 6.03 -4.31
C VAL A 77 -9.67 7.17 -5.28
N GLN A 78 -9.50 8.41 -4.82
CA GLN A 78 -9.24 9.55 -5.70
C GLN A 78 -7.87 9.47 -6.38
N ILE A 79 -6.84 8.99 -5.67
CA ILE A 79 -5.53 8.68 -6.28
C ILE A 79 -5.68 7.57 -7.34
N SER A 80 -6.42 6.51 -7.04
CA SER A 80 -6.67 5.41 -8.01
C SER A 80 -7.36 5.87 -9.29
N ARG A 81 -8.23 6.88 -9.16
CA ARG A 81 -8.98 7.51 -10.26
C ARG A 81 -8.20 8.65 -10.93
N LYS A 82 -6.97 8.94 -10.49
CA LYS A 82 -6.14 10.06 -10.96
C LYS A 82 -6.80 11.43 -10.78
N GLN A 83 -7.73 11.53 -9.82
CA GLN A 83 -8.34 12.79 -9.42
C GLN A 83 -7.45 13.52 -8.41
N GLU A 84 -6.67 12.76 -7.64
CA GLU A 84 -5.66 13.24 -6.73
C GLU A 84 -4.31 12.57 -7.01
N SER A 85 -3.26 13.14 -6.44
CA SER A 85 -1.91 12.59 -6.45
C SER A 85 -1.33 12.63 -5.04
N ARG A 86 -0.29 11.84 -4.79
CA ARG A 86 0.39 11.91 -3.49
C ARG A 86 1.00 13.30 -3.25
N CYS A 87 1.51 13.95 -4.29
CA CYS A 87 2.04 15.31 -4.21
C CYS A 87 0.98 16.35 -3.85
N SER A 88 -0.19 16.32 -4.50
CA SER A 88 -1.31 17.25 -4.19
C SER A 88 -1.84 17.01 -2.79
N PHE A 89 -2.03 15.76 -2.39
CA PHE A 89 -2.44 15.37 -1.04
C PHE A 89 -1.53 15.96 0.05
N LEU A 90 -0.21 15.84 -0.13
CA LEU A 90 0.79 16.35 0.82
C LEU A 90 0.90 17.87 0.76
N SER A 91 0.76 18.49 -0.42
CA SER A 91 0.86 19.94 -0.59
C SER A 91 -0.27 20.68 0.11
N LYS A 92 -1.51 20.17 0.04
CA LYS A 92 -2.67 20.72 0.77
C LYS A 92 -2.50 20.74 2.28
N ARG A 93 -1.58 19.92 2.80
CA ARG A 93 -1.29 19.78 4.24
C ARG A 93 0.06 20.40 4.61
N GLU A 94 0.72 21.08 3.68
CA GLU A 94 2.04 21.67 3.88
C GLU A 94 3.10 20.65 4.33
N LEU A 95 3.01 19.40 3.82
CA LEU A 95 3.93 18.29 4.14
C LEU A 95 4.80 17.86 2.95
N HIS A 96 4.57 18.42 1.77
CA HIS A 96 5.27 18.00 0.55
C HIS A 96 6.76 18.35 0.62
N ASN A 97 7.64 17.39 0.31
CA ASN A 97 9.11 17.53 0.34
C ASN A 97 9.71 17.84 1.72
N LEU A 98 9.03 17.49 2.81
CA LEU A 98 9.48 17.76 4.16
C LEU A 98 9.80 16.46 4.90
N GLY A 99 10.96 16.40 5.56
CA GLY A 99 11.36 15.31 6.44
C GLY A 99 11.05 13.92 5.88
N MET A 100 10.38 13.10 6.67
CA MET A 100 10.00 11.73 6.27
C MET A 100 8.96 11.69 5.13
N TRP A 101 8.17 12.75 4.93
CA TRP A 101 7.11 12.79 3.92
C TRP A 101 7.65 12.84 2.49
N MET A 102 8.90 13.27 2.30
CA MET A 102 9.50 13.34 0.97
C MET A 102 9.62 11.97 0.30
N TYR A 103 9.66 10.87 1.07
CA TYR A 103 9.77 9.50 0.57
C TYR A 103 8.45 8.93 0.05
N GLU A 104 7.32 9.59 0.31
CA GLU A 104 6.01 9.15 -0.17
C GLU A 104 5.78 9.48 -1.65
N CYS A 105 6.63 10.30 -2.28
CA CYS A 105 6.47 10.68 -3.68
C CYS A 105 7.82 10.80 -4.42
N LYS A 106 7.76 10.80 -5.76
CA LYS A 106 8.97 10.85 -6.61
C LYS A 106 9.73 12.18 -6.53
N CYS A 107 9.12 13.24 -6.00
CA CYS A 107 9.77 14.54 -5.86
C CYS A 107 10.95 14.48 -4.88
N GLY A 108 10.89 13.64 -3.83
CA GLY A 108 11.98 13.46 -2.88
C GLY A 108 13.25 12.84 -3.49
N ALA A 109 13.13 12.03 -4.54
CA ALA A 109 14.27 11.43 -5.23
C ALA A 109 15.13 12.46 -6.02
N SER A 110 14.56 13.65 -6.29
CA SER A 110 15.28 14.75 -6.95
C SER A 110 16.04 15.65 -5.96
N ALA A 111 15.80 15.52 -4.65
CA ALA A 111 16.55 16.22 -3.62
C ALA A 111 17.90 15.52 -3.42
N ARG A 112 19.00 16.20 -3.73
CA ARG A 112 20.37 15.67 -3.66
C ARG A 112 20.65 15.13 -2.25
N PHE A 113 21.10 13.88 -2.19
CA PHE A 113 21.41 13.15 -0.97
C PHE A 113 22.52 13.80 -0.14
N SER A 114 22.22 14.14 1.11
CA SER A 114 23.17 13.98 2.22
C SER A 114 22.59 12.87 3.12
N GLY A 115 23.14 11.66 3.02
CA GLY A 115 22.57 10.44 3.60
C GLY A 115 22.55 10.34 5.12
N TYR A 116 22.73 11.45 5.86
CA TYR A 116 22.83 11.45 7.33
C TYR A 116 22.09 12.60 8.04
N ASP A 117 21.65 13.64 7.32
CA ASP A 117 20.71 14.65 7.84
C ASP A 117 19.38 14.38 7.11
N SER A 118 18.31 13.85 7.69
CA SER A 118 17.39 14.59 8.56
C SER A 118 16.27 13.67 9.06
N PHE A 119 16.59 12.57 9.76
CA PHE A 119 15.65 12.03 10.76
C PHE A 119 15.52 12.97 11.97
N GLY A 120 16.25 14.10 11.95
CA GLY A 120 16.07 15.22 12.85
C GLY A 120 14.59 15.65 12.87
N ASN A 121 14.02 15.60 14.07
CA ASN A 121 12.65 15.96 14.39
C ASN A 121 12.30 17.42 14.02
N GLU A 122 13.27 18.24 13.60
CA GLU A 122 13.09 19.60 13.12
C GLU A 122 12.30 19.67 11.81
N SER A 123 12.25 18.58 11.03
CA SER A 123 11.47 18.48 9.80
C SER A 123 10.09 17.83 9.98
N TRP A 124 9.71 17.50 11.23
CA TRP A 124 8.38 16.99 11.57
C TRP A 124 7.40 18.16 11.73
N HIS A 125 6.78 18.58 10.62
CA HIS A 125 5.82 19.70 10.56
C HIS A 125 4.45 19.43 11.23
N LEU A 126 4.34 18.40 12.07
CA LEU A 126 3.15 18.08 12.88
C LEU A 126 3.53 18.13 14.38
N PRO A 127 2.55 18.09 15.30
CA PRO A 127 2.87 18.02 16.73
C PRO A 127 3.82 16.87 17.04
N SER A 128 4.89 17.14 17.81
CA SER A 128 5.92 16.15 18.10
C SER A 128 5.38 14.86 18.74
N SER A 129 4.27 14.93 19.50
CA SER A 129 3.58 13.77 20.07
C SER A 129 3.10 12.76 19.01
N SER A 130 2.77 13.24 17.81
CA SER A 130 2.33 12.40 16.69
C SER A 130 3.48 11.80 15.86
N CYS A 131 4.73 12.17 16.15
CA CYS A 131 5.90 11.67 15.43
C CYS A 131 6.09 10.17 15.68
N PRO A 132 6.02 9.30 14.64
CA PRO A 132 6.21 7.86 14.80
C PRO A 132 7.52 7.46 15.47
N CYS A 133 8.59 8.24 15.25
CA CYS A 133 9.93 8.01 15.78
C CYS A 133 10.08 8.36 17.26
N ARG A 134 9.12 9.08 17.85
CA ARG A 134 9.11 9.31 19.29
C ARG A 134 8.45 8.14 20.01
N GLY A 135 9.05 7.76 21.13
CA GLY A 135 8.54 6.70 21.98
C GLY A 135 7.09 6.95 22.38
N PRO A 136 6.28 5.88 22.49
CA PRO A 136 4.90 6.01 22.91
C PRO A 136 4.81 6.56 24.34
N LEU A 137 3.72 7.25 24.66
CA LEU A 137 3.49 7.81 26.00
C LEU A 137 3.32 6.70 27.05
N SER A 138 2.89 5.51 26.64
CA SER A 138 2.68 4.35 27.50
C SER A 138 3.00 3.06 26.75
N PRO A 139 3.37 1.97 27.46
CA PRO A 139 3.52 0.66 26.83
C PRO A 139 2.20 0.22 26.18
N VAL A 140 2.31 -0.62 25.14
CA VAL A 140 1.16 -1.31 24.56
C VAL A 140 0.65 -2.32 25.58
N THR A 141 -0.59 -2.17 26.03
CA THR A 141 -1.22 -3.08 27.00
C THR A 141 -1.99 -4.22 26.34
N ASN A 142 -2.53 -4.00 25.13
CA ASN A 142 -3.33 -4.95 24.37
C ASN A 142 -2.73 -5.15 22.98
N GLN A 143 -3.00 -6.30 22.36
CA GLN A 143 -2.61 -6.53 20.96
C GLN A 143 -3.24 -5.47 20.04
N LEU A 144 -2.44 -4.83 19.20
CA LEU A 144 -2.92 -3.88 18.20
C LEU A 144 -3.40 -4.66 16.98
N CYS A 145 -4.70 -4.63 16.72
CA CYS A 145 -5.34 -5.39 15.64
C CYS A 145 -5.86 -4.49 14.51
N SER A 146 -5.96 -3.19 14.74
CA SER A 146 -6.48 -2.23 13.77
C SER A 146 -5.70 -0.91 13.76
N TRP A 147 -5.93 -0.10 12.71
CA TRP A 147 -5.47 1.28 12.66
C TRP A 147 -6.03 2.11 13.82
N THR A 148 -7.30 1.89 14.18
CA THR A 148 -7.96 2.58 15.30
C THR A 148 -7.23 2.30 16.61
N ASP A 149 -6.90 1.04 16.90
CA ASP A 149 -6.19 0.65 18.14
C ASP A 149 -4.85 1.39 18.27
N TYR A 150 -4.09 1.44 17.16
CA TYR A 150 -2.80 2.13 17.13
C TYR A 150 -2.96 3.63 17.38
N TYR A 151 -3.94 4.26 16.72
CA TYR A 151 -4.18 5.70 16.82
C TYR A 151 -4.67 6.11 18.22
N GLU A 152 -5.56 5.32 18.81
CA GLU A 152 -6.04 5.52 20.18
C GLU A 152 -4.94 5.36 21.23
N TRP A 153 -4.06 4.37 21.04
CA TRP A 153 -2.90 4.15 21.90
C TRP A 153 -1.89 5.30 21.78
N ARG A 154 -1.58 5.74 20.55
CA ARG A 154 -0.65 6.85 20.30
C ARG A 154 -1.23 8.24 20.56
N LYS A 155 -2.53 8.34 20.82
CA LYS A 155 -3.26 9.62 20.92
C LYS A 155 -3.09 10.48 19.66
N ILE A 156 -3.13 9.83 18.50
CA ILE A 156 -3.08 10.49 17.18
C ILE A 156 -4.51 10.57 16.65
N PRO A 157 -4.98 11.74 16.19
CA PRO A 157 -6.31 11.86 15.63
C PRO A 157 -6.36 11.26 14.22
N LEU A 158 -7.51 10.69 13.84
CA LEU A 158 -7.70 9.97 12.57
C LEU A 158 -7.69 10.87 11.32
N ASP A 159 -7.68 12.18 11.49
CA ASP A 159 -7.46 13.18 10.44
C ASP A 159 -5.96 13.43 10.17
N SER A 160 -5.08 12.95 11.04
CA SER A 160 -3.64 13.07 10.87
C SER A 160 -3.12 12.18 9.74
N PRO A 161 -2.34 12.71 8.78
CA PRO A 161 -1.83 11.96 7.63
C PRO A 161 -0.73 10.94 7.98
N VAL A 162 -0.41 10.77 9.27
CA VAL A 162 0.64 9.88 9.79
C VAL A 162 0.50 8.44 9.27
N ALA A 163 -0.72 8.00 8.92
CA ALA A 163 -0.97 6.67 8.36
C ALA A 163 -0.13 6.39 7.12
N LEU A 164 0.16 7.43 6.33
CA LEU A 164 1.00 7.30 5.14
C LEU A 164 2.43 6.91 5.45
N LEU A 165 2.98 7.27 6.61
CA LEU A 165 4.33 6.84 7.01
C LEU A 165 4.30 5.50 7.77
N LEU A 166 3.16 5.20 8.41
CA LEU A 166 3.00 4.03 9.25
C LEU A 166 2.56 2.78 8.50
N HIS A 167 2.09 2.90 7.26
CA HIS A 167 1.54 1.76 6.54
C HIS A 167 2.54 0.61 6.44
N TRP A 168 3.82 0.88 6.16
CA TRP A 168 4.85 -0.18 6.15
C TRP A 168 5.16 -0.73 7.55
N PRO A 169 5.54 0.10 8.56
CA PRO A 169 5.78 -0.39 9.91
C PRO A 169 4.63 -1.24 10.48
N LEU A 170 3.38 -0.79 10.33
CA LEU A 170 2.22 -1.50 10.87
C LEU A 170 1.84 -2.73 10.05
N THR A 171 2.05 -2.72 8.74
CA THR A 171 1.90 -3.95 7.92
C THR A 171 2.90 -5.02 8.36
N ILE A 172 4.16 -4.63 8.57
CA ILE A 172 5.21 -5.55 9.04
C ILE A 172 4.89 -6.06 10.45
N TYR A 173 4.52 -5.17 11.37
CA TYR A 173 4.08 -5.53 12.72
C TYR A 173 2.95 -6.56 12.68
N HIS A 174 1.89 -6.28 11.91
CA HIS A 174 0.75 -7.18 11.79
C HIS A 174 1.18 -8.52 11.19
N ALA A 175 1.98 -8.54 10.13
CA ALA A 175 2.44 -9.77 9.50
C ALA A 175 3.23 -10.66 10.48
N ILE A 176 4.16 -10.06 11.25
CA ILE A 176 4.92 -10.76 12.30
C ILE A 176 3.99 -11.34 13.37
N HIS A 177 3.02 -10.54 13.84
CA HIS A 177 2.07 -10.99 14.86
C HIS A 177 1.14 -12.09 14.37
N THR A 178 0.69 -12.04 13.11
CA THR A 178 -0.17 -13.08 12.50
C THR A 178 0.55 -14.41 12.33
N ILE A 179 1.86 -14.38 12.05
CA ILE A 179 2.68 -15.59 11.96
C ILE A 179 2.96 -16.19 13.35
N GLY A 180 2.77 -15.38 14.40
CA GLY A 180 2.93 -15.77 15.79
C GLY A 180 4.40 -15.74 16.20
N ILE A 181 4.76 -14.82 17.09
CA ILE A 181 6.07 -14.77 17.75
C ILE A 181 6.37 -16.09 18.51
N GLY A 182 5.33 -16.88 18.85
CA GLY A 182 5.45 -18.18 19.50
C GLY A 182 5.63 -19.40 18.57
N ASN A 183 5.46 -19.26 17.26
CA ASN A 183 5.62 -20.36 16.28
C ASN A 183 6.96 -20.32 15.55
N LEU A 184 7.89 -19.46 15.97
CA LEU A 184 9.30 -19.53 15.61
C LEU A 184 9.97 -20.75 16.26
N THR A 185 9.40 -21.94 16.02
CA THR A 185 10.14 -23.19 16.11
C THR A 185 11.16 -23.18 14.96
N PRO A 186 12.40 -23.67 15.15
CA PRO A 186 13.47 -23.54 14.16
C PRO A 186 13.25 -24.23 12.81
N GLN A 187 12.07 -24.81 12.56
CA GLN A 187 11.77 -25.64 11.39
C GLN A 187 10.84 -24.98 10.36
N ILE A 188 10.25 -23.81 10.65
CA ILE A 188 9.54 -23.03 9.62
C ILE A 188 10.58 -22.11 8.97
N SER A 189 10.79 -22.28 7.66
CA SER A 189 11.65 -21.43 6.84
C SER A 189 11.64 -19.97 7.32
N ASN A 190 12.82 -19.40 7.60
CA ASN A 190 13.04 -18.03 8.12
C ASN A 190 12.57 -16.90 7.17
N GLU A 191 11.65 -17.15 6.25
CA GLU A 191 11.27 -16.25 5.16
C GLU A 191 9.79 -15.85 5.25
N LEU A 192 9.53 -14.60 5.62
CA LEU A 192 8.23 -13.95 5.46
C LEU A 192 8.09 -13.42 4.03
N ARG A 193 7.27 -14.08 3.20
CA ARG A 193 6.95 -13.61 1.84
C ARG A 193 5.68 -12.77 1.82
N ILE A 194 5.83 -11.46 1.67
CA ILE A 194 4.72 -10.52 1.49
C ILE A 194 4.47 -10.35 -0.01
N HIS A 195 3.40 -10.94 -0.52
CA HIS A 195 2.96 -10.75 -1.91
C HIS A 195 2.09 -9.50 -2.00
N TYR A 196 2.66 -8.42 -2.55
CA TYR A 196 1.94 -7.17 -2.78
C TYR A 196 1.28 -7.17 -4.16
N LEU A 197 -0.02 -6.89 -4.20
CA LEU A 197 -0.65 -6.36 -5.39
C LEU A 197 -0.45 -4.84 -5.38
N VAL A 198 0.73 -4.38 -5.82
CA VAL A 198 0.93 -2.95 -6.08
C VAL A 198 0.10 -2.60 -7.31
N LEU A 199 -1.07 -1.99 -7.08
CA LEU A 199 -1.60 -1.03 -8.03
C LEU A 199 -0.57 0.10 -8.06
N ARG A 200 0.29 0.11 -9.09
CA ARG A 200 1.17 1.25 -9.33
C ARG A 200 0.27 2.48 -9.49
N PHE A 201 0.33 3.39 -8.51
CA PHE A 201 -0.29 4.71 -8.57
C PHE A 201 0.68 5.70 -9.25
#